data_AF-R7ZQK7-F1
#
_entry.id   AF-R7ZQK7-F1
#
_cell.length_a   1.000
_cell.length_b   1.000
_cell.length_c   1.000
_cell.angle_alpha   90.00
_cell.angle_beta   90.00
_cell.angle_gamma   90.00
#
_symmetry.space_group_name_H-M   'P 1'
#
loop_
_entity.id
_entity.type
_entity.pdbx_description
1 polymer ?
#
loop_
_entity_poly.entity_id
_entity_poly.type
_entity_poly.pdbx_seq_one_letter_code
_entity_poly.pdbx_strand_id
1 'polypeptide(L)' 'MLMNYLIVHPDNEAKLTAVKAVLKALDVAFEEGKGAYDPAFRAKMEEGEEDIQKGRTVKVTLDDLWK' A
#
# COMPACT_ATOMS: atom_id res chain seq x y z
N MET A 1 20.18 10.34 8.87
CA MET A 1 20.60 9.89 7.53
C MET A 1 19.34 9.74 6.70
N LEU A 2 19.26 10.35 5.52
CA LEU A 2 18.13 10.17 4.61
C LEU A 2 18.32 8.85 3.85
N MET A 3 17.31 7.99 3.88
CA MET A 3 17.29 6.73 3.14
C MET A 3 16.50 6.96 1.85
N ASN A 4 17.16 6.85 0.70
CA ASN A 4 16.48 6.98 -0.59
C ASN A 4 15.99 5.60 -1.02
N TYR A 5 14.71 5.50 -1.40
CA TYR A 5 14.10 4.25 -1.85
C TYR A 5 13.40 4.45 -3.21
N LEU A 6 13.30 3.36 -3.97
CA LEU A 6 12.64 3.31 -5.27
C LEU A 6 11.60 2.18 -5.24
N ILE A 7 10.33 2.51 -5.48
CA ILE A 7 9.25 1.51 -5.63
C ILE A 7 8.92 1.39 -7.11
N VAL A 8 8.96 0.18 -7.63
CA VAL A 8 8.64 -0.13 -9.03
C VAL A 8 7.37 -0.96 -9.06
N HIS A 9 6.44 -0.64 -9.96
CA HIS A 9 5.17 -1.36 -10.14
C HIS A 9 5.09 -2.06 -11.50
N PRO A 10 5.72 -3.23 -11.68
CA PRO A 10 5.56 -4.01 -12.90
C PRO A 10 4.11 -4.52 -13.01
N ASP A 11 3.49 -4.30 -14.17
CA ASP A 11 2.12 -4.74 -14.49
C ASP A 11 2.05 -6.20 -14.96
N ASN A 12 3.19 -6.88 -15.14
CA ASN A 12 3.24 -8.31 -15.47
C ASN A 12 4.57 -8.98 -15.04
N GLU A 13 4.57 -10.31 -15.03
CA GLU A 13 5.72 -11.12 -14.60
C GLU A 13 6.98 -10.94 -15.46
N ALA A 14 6.81 -10.71 -16.77
CA ALA A 14 7.93 -10.50 -17.69
C ALA A 14 8.70 -9.21 -17.35
N LYS A 15 7.96 -8.11 -17.10
CA LYS A 15 8.53 -6.83 -16.66
C LYS A 15 9.17 -6.94 -15.29
N LEU A 16 8.54 -7.64 -14.34
CA LEU A 16 9.14 -7.90 -13.02
C LEU A 16 10.48 -8.64 -13.16
N THR A 17 10.52 -9.66 -14.01
CA THR A 17 11.75 -10.44 -14.27
C THR A 17 12.86 -9.58 -14.88
N ALA A 18 12.52 -8.73 -15.86
CA ALA A 18 13.47 -7.82 -16.47
C ALA A 18 14.06 -6.82 -15.47
N VAL A 19 13.22 -6.20 -14.62
CA VAL A 19 13.68 -5.28 -13.57
C VAL A 19 14.62 -5.98 -12.59
N LYS A 20 14.26 -7.18 -12.13
CA LYS A 20 15.13 -7.97 -11.23
C LYS A 20 16.49 -8.27 -11.85
N ALA A 21 16.54 -8.60 -13.15
CA ALA A 21 17.79 -8.87 -13.84
C ALA A 21 18.71 -7.64 -13.88
N VAL A 22 18.14 -6.46 -14.16
CA VAL A 22 18.89 -5.19 -14.15
C VAL A 22 19.42 -4.87 -12.75
N LEU A 23 18.57 -4.97 -11.72
CA LEU A 23 18.99 -4.70 -10.33
C LEU A 23 20.10 -5.65 -9.86
N LYS A 24 20.01 -6.95 -10.20
CA LYS A 24 21.07 -7.92 -9.92
C LYS A 24 22.38 -7.59 -10.65
N ALA A 25 22.30 -7.19 -11.92
CA ALA A 25 23.48 -6.81 -12.69
C ALA A 25 24.19 -5.57 -12.12
N LEU A 26 23.46 -4.72 -11.39
CA LEU A 26 23.97 -3.53 -10.70
C LEU A 26 24.38 -3.80 -9.24
N ASP A 27 24.30 -5.05 -8.77
CA ASP A 27 24.55 -5.44 -7.37
C ASP A 27 23.66 -4.70 -6.36
N VAL A 28 22.44 -4.32 -6.77
CA VAL A 28 21.47 -3.62 -5.92
C VAL A 28 20.57 -4.63 -5.22
N ALA A 29 20.57 -4.63 -3.89
CA ALA A 29 19.64 -5.40 -3.08
C ALA A 29 18.21 -4.87 -3.22
N PHE A 30 17.23 -5.77 -3.31
CA PHE A 30 15.81 -5.43 -3.38
C PHE A 30 14.95 -6.39 -2.57
N GLU A 31 13.82 -5.89 -2.11
CA GLU A 31 12.82 -6.66 -1.37
C GLU A 31 11.61 -6.95 -2.26
N GLU A 32 11.04 -8.14 -2.15
CA GLU A 32 9.84 -8.53 -2.88
C GLU A 32 8.62 -8.44 -1.97
N GLY A 33 7.82 -7.40 -2.17
CA GLY A 33 6.47 -7.32 -1.60
C GLY A 33 5.46 -7.85 -2.60
N LYS A 34 4.69 -8.88 -2.24
CA LYS A 34 3.42 -9.14 -2.95
C LYS A 34 2.49 -7.99 -2.55
N GLY A 35 2.00 -7.22 -3.52
CA GLY A 35 1.14 -6.03 -3.31
C GLY A 35 -0.22 -6.30 -2.65
N ALA A 36 -0.37 -7.41 -1.93
CA ALA A 36 -1.45 -7.57 -0.97
C ALA A 36 -1.21 -6.53 0.12
N TYR A 37 -2.19 -5.63 0.28
CA TYR A 37 -2.27 -4.79 1.46
C TYR A 37 -2.02 -5.63 2.71
N ASP A 38 -1.28 -5.04 3.65
CA ASP A 38 -1.01 -5.64 4.95
C ASP A 38 -2.30 -6.28 5.51
N PRO A 39 -2.26 -7.53 6.00
CA PRO A 39 -3.45 -8.20 6.49
C PRO A 39 -4.23 -7.40 7.54
N ALA A 40 -3.53 -6.63 8.39
CA ALA A 40 -4.19 -5.76 9.37
C ALA A 40 -4.85 -4.54 8.71
N PHE A 41 -4.26 -4.01 7.62
CA PHE A 41 -4.91 -2.97 6.81
C PHE A 41 -6.19 -3.50 6.15
N ARG A 42 -6.17 -4.72 5.58
CA ARG A 42 -7.37 -5.35 5.01
C ARG A 42 -8.44 -5.61 6.07
N ALA A 43 -8.05 -6.08 7.25
CA ALA A 43 -8.97 -6.29 8.36
C ALA A 43 -9.66 -4.99 8.78
N LYS A 44 -8.94 -3.87 8.85
CA LYS A 44 -9.52 -2.55 9.14
C LYS A 44 -10.48 -2.06 8.06
N MET A 45 -10.21 -2.36 6.78
CA MET A 45 -11.13 -2.02 5.70
C MET A 45 -12.44 -2.80 5.81
N GLU A 46 -12.37 -4.09 6.13
CA GLU A 46 -13.53 -4.94 6.34
C GLU A 46 -14.36 -4.49 7.56
N GLU A 47 -13.69 -4.16 8.67
CA GLU A 47 -14.32 -3.56 9.85
C GLU A 47 -15.04 -2.24 9.50
N GLY A 48 -14.39 -1.36 8.72
CA GLY A 48 -14.98 -0.10 8.28
C GLY A 48 -16.23 -0.29 7.41
N GLU A 49 -16.23 -1.27 6.52
CA GLU A 49 -17.40 -1.62 5.70
C GLU A 49 -18.56 -2.12 6.58
N GLU A 50 -18.26 -2.96 7.57
CA GLU A 50 -19.25 -3.42 8.56
C GLU A 50 -19.82 -2.24 9.38
N ASP A 51 -18.96 -1.31 9.81
CA ASP A 51 -19.36 -0.11 10.56
C ASP A 51 -20.30 0.77 9.75
N ILE A 52 -20.03 0.94 8.45
CA ILE A 52 -20.92 1.68 7.53
C ILE A 52 -22.29 1.00 7.47
N GLN A 53 -22.33 -0.32 7.25
CA GLN A 53 -23.58 -1.07 7.16
C GLN A 53 -24.39 -1.06 8.47
N LYS A 54 -23.69 -1.09 9.62
CA LYS A 54 -24.30 -1.06 10.95
C LYS A 54 -24.59 0.37 11.45
N GLY A 55 -24.24 1.40 10.68
CA GLY A 55 -24.42 2.79 11.08
C GLY A 55 -23.50 3.25 12.22
N ARG A 56 -22.42 2.53 12.50
CA ARG A 56 -21.37 2.89 13.47
C ARG A 56 -20.40 3.93 12.90
N THR A 57 -20.93 4.96 12.25
CA THR A 57 -20.16 6.02 11.61
C THR A 57 -20.50 7.38 12.21
N VAL A 58 -19.57 8.33 12.13
CA VAL A 58 -19.80 9.71 12.54
C VAL A 58 -19.76 10.57 11.28
N LYS A 59 -20.84 11.33 11.04
CA LYS A 59 -20.85 12.35 10.00
C LYS A 59 -20.28 13.64 10.56
N VAL A 60 -19.22 14.13 9.93
CA VAL A 60 -18.54 15.37 10.32
C VAL A 60 -18.81 16.42 9.24
N THR A 61 -19.18 17.64 9.64
CA THR A 61 -19.37 18.77 8.73
C THR A 61 -18.13 19.67 8.72
N LEU A 62 -18.05 20.62 7.77
CA LEU A 62 -16.96 21.60 7.74
C LEU A 62 -16.90 22.42 9.04
N ASP A 63 -18.05 22.78 9.60
CA ASP A 63 -18.15 23.52 10.87
C ASP A 63 -17.60 22.74 12.08
N ASP A 64 -17.57 21.40 12.02
CA ASP A 64 -17.00 20.55 13.09
C ASP A 64 -15.47 20.51 13.07
N LEU A 65 -14.83 20.83 11.94
CA LEU A 65 -13.38 20.71 11.74
C LEU A 65 -12.60 21.95 12.19
N TRP A 66 -13.25 23.11 12.28
CA TRP A 66 -12.60 24.41 12.48
C TRP A 66 -12.95 25.09 13.83
N LYS A 67 -13.19 24.30 14.88
CA LYS A 67 -13.41 24.80 16.24
C LYS A 67 -12.13 25.15 16.99
#